data_AF-A0A137PIG8-F1
#
_entry.id   AF-A0A137PIG8-F1
#
_cell.length_a   1.000
_cell.length_b   1.000
_cell.length_c   1.000
_cell.angle_alpha   90.00
_cell.angle_beta   90.00
_cell.angle_gamma   90.00
#
_symmetry.space_group_name_H-M   'P 1'
#
loop_
_entity.id
_entity.type
_entity.pdbx_description
1 polymer ?
#
loop_
_entity_poly.entity_id
_entity_poly.type
_entity_poly.pdbx_seq_one_letter_code
_entity_poly.pdbx_strand_id
1 'polypeptide(L)'
;MILNKNQSKKRLQSYQTFHKLNKISDYASDRNSLFSAEPTKYLVLTNIGYGGVGGIKPQELNTILNNLEINGFELICKNGKPFSYLIFNNIQNSIESYKKLNLIELKELNKLIYCEYLKFNPIKLSNTNDKQDNINGLVLINDFLTIEEELELVKNIEDDVTNNWSIVQNRFVKHYGFKFDYNTNSFGSSNNEMPIWSTKLLQKLYKITSDSEVINMDQLTVSKYPKGTGIPPHVDAHTPFGHTILSISLLSSTQMEFSNPETKLQYSTMLNPRSALVMSGESRYGWEHCIKERKFDLNEKGELVDRGERISLTYRRTNPTLDCNCQFGYLCNRK
;
A
#
# COMPACT_ATOMS: atom_id res chain seq x y z
N MET A 1 36.61 -21.18 -3.80
CA MET A 1 37.39 -20.41 -2.81
C MET A 1 37.00 -20.87 -1.41
N ILE A 2 37.96 -21.16 -0.51
CA ILE A 2 37.65 -21.51 0.88
C ILE A 2 37.45 -20.21 1.67
N LEU A 3 36.28 -20.03 2.28
CA LEU A 3 35.98 -18.85 3.10
C LEU A 3 36.81 -18.85 4.38
N ASN A 4 37.34 -17.68 4.76
CA ASN A 4 37.94 -17.54 6.08
C ASN A 4 36.86 -17.54 7.19
N LYS A 5 37.28 -17.68 8.46
CA LYS A 5 36.37 -17.78 9.62
C LYS A 5 35.42 -16.57 9.74
N ASN A 6 35.90 -15.37 9.41
CA ASN A 6 35.10 -14.14 9.46
C ASN A 6 34.09 -14.06 8.31
N GLN A 7 34.48 -14.43 7.09
CA GLN A 7 33.60 -14.49 5.92
C GLN A 7 32.51 -15.54 6.13
N SER A 8 32.86 -16.71 6.68
CA SER A 8 31.89 -17.76 7.02
C SER A 8 30.85 -17.26 8.03
N LYS A 9 31.26 -16.52 9.06
CA LYS A 9 30.36 -15.90 10.05
C LYS A 9 29.44 -14.85 9.40
N LYS A 10 29.97 -13.96 8.56
CA LYS A 10 29.19 -12.93 7.85
C LYS A 10 28.15 -13.55 6.91
N ARG A 11 28.50 -14.62 6.21
CA ARG A 11 27.58 -15.38 5.35
C ARG A 11 26.44 -16.00 6.15
N LEU A 12 26.76 -16.62 7.30
CA LEU A 12 25.73 -17.17 8.18
C LEU A 12 24.75 -16.07 8.65
N GLN A 13 25.27 -14.91 9.02
CA GLN A 13 24.45 -13.76 9.44
C GLN A 13 23.57 -13.20 8.31
N SER A 14 24.07 -13.13 7.07
CA SER A 14 23.25 -12.69 5.93
C SER A 14 22.11 -13.66 5.66
N TYR A 15 22.35 -14.97 5.81
CA TYR A 15 21.32 -15.99 5.65
C TYR A 15 20.29 -15.92 6.77
N GLN A 16 20.71 -15.78 8.02
CA GLN A 16 19.79 -15.58 9.16
C GLN A 16 18.90 -14.36 8.96
N THR A 17 19.49 -13.26 8.49
CA THR A 17 18.76 -12.03 8.18
C THR A 17 17.74 -12.25 7.05
N PHE A 18 18.13 -12.96 6.00
CA PHE A 18 17.24 -13.32 4.89
C PHE A 18 16.05 -14.17 5.35
N HIS A 19 16.29 -15.22 6.15
CA HIS A 19 15.22 -16.05 6.71
C HIS A 19 14.26 -15.24 7.59
N LYS A 20 14.80 -14.47 8.54
CA LYS A 20 14.00 -13.63 9.46
C LYS A 20 13.11 -12.64 8.70
N LEU A 21 13.66 -11.97 7.70
CA LEU A 21 12.94 -10.92 6.96
C LEU A 21 11.91 -11.45 5.95
N ASN A 22 11.94 -12.75 5.65
CA ASN A 22 10.91 -13.45 4.87
C ASN A 22 9.94 -14.26 5.77
N LYS A 23 9.97 -14.06 7.10
CA LYS A 23 9.04 -14.64 8.09
C LYS A 23 8.94 -16.18 8.07
N ILE A 24 10.05 -16.87 7.82
CA ILE A 24 10.11 -18.34 7.89
C ILE A 24 10.62 -18.74 9.28
N SER A 25 9.87 -19.62 9.96
CA SER A 25 10.18 -20.11 11.30
C SER A 25 11.52 -20.84 11.34
N ASP A 26 12.33 -20.51 12.35
CA ASP A 26 13.61 -21.11 12.76
C ASP A 26 14.68 -21.44 11.70
N TYR A 27 15.73 -20.61 11.69
CA TYR A 27 16.95 -20.78 10.89
C TYR A 27 17.70 -22.10 11.16
N ALA A 28 17.57 -22.66 12.37
CA ALA A 28 18.32 -23.85 12.80
C ALA A 28 17.76 -25.15 12.21
N SER A 29 16.47 -25.21 11.87
CA SER A 29 15.80 -26.43 11.37
C SER A 29 15.67 -26.48 9.85
N ASP A 30 15.82 -25.35 9.13
CA ASP A 30 15.26 -25.26 7.78
C ASP A 30 16.11 -24.53 6.74
N ARG A 31 17.46 -24.63 6.81
CA ARG A 31 18.36 -24.15 5.75
C ARG A 31 17.98 -24.67 4.35
N ASN A 32 17.37 -25.86 4.31
CA ASN A 32 16.94 -26.53 3.10
C ASN A 32 15.57 -26.07 2.57
N SER A 33 14.79 -25.24 3.27
CA SER A 33 13.50 -24.74 2.73
C SER A 33 13.70 -23.74 1.60
N LEU A 34 14.68 -22.83 1.74
CA LEU A 34 14.85 -21.69 0.86
C LEU A 34 15.85 -21.94 -0.26
N PHE A 35 17.03 -22.44 0.11
CA PHE A 35 18.15 -22.57 -0.82
C PHE A 35 18.13 -23.92 -1.52
N SER A 36 18.41 -23.90 -2.82
CA SER A 36 18.57 -25.11 -3.63
C SER A 36 20.05 -25.46 -3.76
N ALA A 37 20.37 -26.75 -3.56
CA ALA A 37 21.70 -27.26 -3.92
C ALA A 37 21.86 -27.40 -5.44
N GLU A 38 20.75 -27.68 -6.14
CA GLU A 38 20.69 -27.77 -7.59
C GLU A 38 20.45 -26.39 -8.23
N PRO A 39 21.03 -26.11 -9.41
CA PRO A 39 20.79 -24.86 -10.11
C PRO A 39 19.32 -24.62 -10.43
N THR A 40 18.85 -23.41 -10.15
CA THR A 40 17.51 -22.94 -10.53
C THR A 40 17.63 -21.65 -11.34
N LYS A 41 16.50 -21.15 -11.87
CA LYS A 41 16.43 -19.84 -12.54
C LYS A 41 16.49 -18.65 -11.56
N TYR A 42 16.55 -18.91 -10.26
CA TYR A 42 16.34 -17.91 -9.22
C TYR A 42 17.58 -17.80 -8.35
N LEU A 43 18.24 -16.64 -8.37
CA LEU A 43 19.34 -16.33 -7.48
C LEU A 43 18.92 -15.29 -6.46
N VAL A 44 19.47 -15.40 -5.25
CA VAL A 44 19.46 -14.33 -4.27
C VAL A 44 20.88 -13.86 -3.99
N LEU A 45 21.07 -12.54 -4.02
CA LEU A 45 22.29 -11.88 -3.58
C LEU A 45 22.06 -11.48 -2.12
N THR A 46 22.42 -12.34 -1.18
CA THR A 46 22.33 -11.98 0.24
C THR A 46 23.44 -10.99 0.57
N ASN A 47 23.17 -10.04 1.47
CA ASN A 47 24.06 -8.94 1.89
C ASN A 47 24.14 -7.72 0.95
N ILE A 48 23.51 -7.77 -0.23
CA ILE A 48 23.43 -6.67 -1.20
C ILE A 48 21.96 -6.37 -1.49
N GLY A 49 21.51 -5.13 -1.25
CA GLY A 49 20.10 -4.78 -1.48
C GLY A 49 19.83 -3.28 -1.44
N TYR A 50 18.57 -2.90 -1.64
CA TYR A 50 18.19 -1.50 -1.73
C TYR A 50 17.90 -0.86 -0.37
N GLY A 51 18.46 0.34 -0.13
CA GLY A 51 18.22 1.16 1.05
C GLY A 51 19.36 1.13 2.07
N GLY A 52 19.18 1.78 3.23
CA GLY A 52 20.26 2.05 4.19
C GLY A 52 20.99 0.82 4.75
N VAL A 53 20.38 -0.37 4.72
CA VAL A 53 21.02 -1.61 5.18
C VAL A 53 21.80 -2.31 4.05
N GLY A 54 21.24 -2.32 2.84
CA GLY A 54 21.83 -2.97 1.67
C GLY A 54 22.91 -2.11 1.00
N GLY A 55 22.80 -0.79 1.08
CA GLY A 55 23.85 0.17 0.72
C GLY A 55 23.99 0.46 -0.77
N ILE A 56 23.08 0.00 -1.62
CA ILE A 56 23.16 0.22 -3.07
C ILE A 56 21.79 0.56 -3.68
N LYS A 57 21.73 1.46 -4.66
CA LYS A 57 20.50 1.72 -5.42
C LYS A 57 20.29 0.64 -6.49
N PRO A 58 19.04 0.35 -6.93
CA PRO A 58 18.79 -0.65 -7.96
C PRO A 58 19.52 -0.36 -9.27
N GLN A 59 19.61 0.91 -9.67
CA GLN A 59 20.33 1.32 -10.88
C GLN A 59 21.84 1.05 -10.78
N GLU A 60 22.45 1.34 -9.63
CA GLU A 60 23.87 1.09 -9.37
C GLU A 60 24.16 -0.42 -9.41
N LEU A 61 23.31 -1.22 -8.76
CA LEU A 61 23.45 -2.68 -8.78
C LEU A 61 23.30 -3.24 -10.20
N ASN A 62 22.35 -2.73 -10.98
CA ASN A 62 22.18 -3.14 -12.36
C ASN A 62 23.42 -2.82 -13.22
N THR A 63 24.00 -1.62 -13.05
CA THR A 63 25.25 -1.23 -13.73
C THR A 63 26.41 -2.16 -13.36
N ILE A 64 26.57 -2.49 -12.07
CA ILE A 64 27.59 -3.44 -11.61
C ILE A 64 27.40 -4.82 -12.26
N LEU A 65 26.17 -5.34 -12.28
CA LEU A 65 25.87 -6.65 -12.86
C LEU A 65 26.15 -6.67 -14.37
N ASN A 66 25.80 -5.60 -15.08
CA ASN A 66 26.11 -5.45 -16.51
C ASN A 66 27.62 -5.41 -16.77
N ASN A 67 28.39 -4.69 -15.93
CA ASN A 67 29.85 -4.64 -16.02
C ASN A 67 30.51 -5.99 -15.75
N LEU A 68 29.86 -6.88 -15.00
CA LEU A 68 30.26 -8.26 -14.79
C LEU A 68 29.77 -9.22 -15.90
N GLU A 69 29.20 -8.67 -16.97
CA GLU A 69 28.61 -9.41 -18.10
C GLU A 69 27.54 -10.42 -17.66
N ILE A 70 26.79 -10.08 -16.61
CA ILE A 70 25.60 -10.82 -16.21
C ILE A 70 24.47 -10.26 -17.09
N ASN A 71 23.78 -11.11 -17.82
CA ASN A 71 22.74 -10.70 -18.77
C ASN A 71 21.52 -11.63 -18.71
N GLY A 72 20.37 -11.13 -19.19
CA GLY A 72 19.15 -11.92 -19.33
C GLY A 72 18.48 -12.25 -17.99
N PHE A 73 18.52 -11.30 -17.05
CA PHE A 73 17.82 -11.39 -15.77
C PHE A 73 16.85 -10.23 -15.56
N GLU A 74 15.84 -10.47 -14.73
CA GLU A 74 15.05 -9.44 -14.06
C GLU A 74 15.61 -9.23 -12.65
N LEU A 75 15.93 -7.97 -12.31
CA LEU A 75 16.44 -7.58 -10.99
C LEU A 75 15.31 -7.10 -10.09
N ILE A 76 15.12 -7.76 -8.95
CA ILE A 76 14.14 -7.36 -7.94
C ILE A 76 14.86 -6.87 -6.69
N CYS A 77 14.66 -5.58 -6.39
CA CYS A 77 15.19 -4.91 -5.21
C CYS A 77 14.03 -4.37 -4.36
N LYS A 78 13.91 -4.79 -3.10
CA LYS A 78 12.92 -4.23 -2.16
C LYS A 78 13.60 -3.18 -1.27
N ASN A 79 12.98 -2.00 -1.13
CA ASN A 79 13.52 -0.95 -0.26
C ASN A 79 13.63 -1.42 1.20
N GLY A 80 14.75 -1.11 1.84
CA GLY A 80 15.07 -1.49 3.21
C GLY A 80 15.46 -2.97 3.38
N LYS A 81 15.55 -3.76 2.29
CA LYS A 81 15.97 -5.16 2.38
C LYS A 81 17.46 -5.31 2.07
N PRO A 82 18.23 -6.08 2.87
CA PRO A 82 19.65 -6.30 2.66
C PRO A 82 19.94 -7.45 1.68
N PHE A 83 19.06 -7.65 0.70
CA PHE A 83 19.16 -8.69 -0.32
C PHE A 83 18.41 -8.27 -1.59
N SER A 84 18.84 -8.81 -2.73
CA SER A 84 18.23 -8.63 -4.05
C SER A 84 18.06 -9.98 -4.73
N TYR A 85 17.12 -10.06 -5.68
CA TYR A 85 16.88 -11.27 -6.47
C TYR A 85 17.23 -11.06 -7.93
N LEU A 86 17.74 -12.12 -8.57
CA LEU A 86 17.91 -12.20 -10.01
C LEU A 86 17.05 -13.36 -10.52
N ILE A 87 16.18 -13.08 -11.49
CA ILE A 87 15.34 -14.08 -12.14
C ILE A 87 15.77 -14.21 -13.59
N PHE A 88 16.28 -15.39 -13.96
CA PHE A 88 16.75 -15.66 -15.32
C PHE A 88 15.66 -16.35 -16.15
N ASN A 89 15.63 -16.05 -17.45
CA ASN A 89 14.77 -16.76 -18.39
C ASN A 89 15.25 -18.21 -18.62
N ASN A 90 16.57 -18.44 -18.48
CA ASN A 90 17.25 -19.71 -18.71
C ASN A 90 18.11 -20.11 -17.50
N ILE A 91 18.10 -21.40 -17.14
CA ILE A 91 18.94 -21.96 -16.07
C ILE A 91 20.43 -21.81 -16.40
N GLN A 92 20.82 -21.91 -17.68
CA GLN A 92 22.23 -21.79 -18.08
C GLN A 92 22.83 -20.43 -17.71
N ASN A 93 22.12 -19.34 -18.01
CA ASN A 93 22.55 -17.99 -17.61
C ASN A 93 22.66 -17.86 -16.09
N SER A 94 21.76 -18.50 -15.34
CA SER A 94 21.82 -18.52 -13.87
C SER A 94 23.06 -19.26 -13.36
N ILE A 95 23.44 -20.39 -13.98
CA ILE A 95 24.63 -21.15 -13.63
C ILE A 95 25.90 -20.31 -13.87
N GLU A 96 25.99 -19.70 -15.05
CA GLU A 96 27.12 -18.85 -15.41
C GLU A 96 27.21 -17.62 -14.50
N SER A 97 26.07 -17.00 -14.22
CA SER A 97 26.01 -15.85 -13.30
C SER A 97 26.38 -16.21 -11.88
N TYR A 98 25.93 -17.36 -11.36
CA TYR A 98 26.30 -17.82 -10.02
C TYR A 98 27.82 -18.00 -9.89
N LYS A 99 28.47 -18.60 -10.89
CA LYS A 99 29.93 -18.80 -10.91
C LYS A 99 30.69 -17.47 -10.91
N LYS A 100 30.17 -16.48 -11.64
CA LYS A 100 30.74 -15.13 -11.65
C LYS A 100 30.49 -14.41 -10.33
N LEU A 101 29.27 -14.39 -9.81
CA LEU A 101 28.85 -13.51 -8.71
C LEU A 101 29.24 -14.00 -7.31
N ASN A 102 29.20 -15.32 -7.06
CA ASN A 102 29.37 -15.80 -5.70
C ASN A 102 30.79 -15.52 -5.19
N LEU A 103 30.89 -14.86 -4.05
CA LEU A 103 32.15 -14.43 -3.42
C LEU A 103 32.91 -13.33 -4.16
N ILE A 104 32.28 -12.60 -5.09
CA ILE A 104 32.84 -11.35 -5.61
C ILE A 104 32.79 -10.28 -4.53
N GLU A 105 33.88 -9.52 -4.43
CA GLU A 105 33.94 -8.31 -3.63
C GLU A 105 33.51 -7.09 -4.45
N LEU A 106 32.45 -6.44 -4.00
CA LEU A 106 32.06 -5.12 -4.48
C LEU A 106 32.87 -4.08 -3.73
N LYS A 107 33.98 -3.65 -4.34
CA LYS A 107 34.94 -2.69 -3.75
C LYS A 107 34.26 -1.39 -3.31
N GLU A 108 33.30 -0.91 -4.09
CA GLU A 108 32.52 0.29 -3.81
C GLU A 108 31.74 0.21 -2.49
N LEU A 109 31.34 -0.99 -2.10
CA LEU A 109 30.56 -1.24 -0.89
C LEU A 109 31.40 -1.87 0.24
N ASN A 110 32.64 -2.27 -0.05
CA ASN A 110 33.45 -3.12 0.83
C ASN A 110 32.67 -4.35 1.34
N LYS A 111 31.93 -4.99 0.42
CA LYS A 111 31.03 -6.13 0.71
C LYS A 111 31.28 -7.29 -0.26
N LEU A 112 31.25 -8.51 0.28
CA LEU A 112 31.16 -9.72 -0.53
C LEU A 112 29.70 -10.00 -0.90
N ILE A 113 29.49 -10.44 -2.14
CA ILE A 113 28.25 -11.03 -2.61
C ILE A 113 28.20 -12.48 -2.14
N TYR A 114 27.17 -12.83 -1.40
CA TYR A 114 26.84 -14.23 -1.11
C TYR A 114 25.64 -14.62 -1.96
N CYS A 115 25.91 -15.34 -3.04
CA CYS A 115 24.91 -15.77 -4.01
C CYS A 115 24.47 -17.19 -3.68
N GLU A 116 23.17 -17.46 -3.72
CA GLU A 116 22.58 -18.79 -3.52
C GLU A 116 21.41 -19.01 -4.49
N TYR A 117 21.19 -20.26 -4.92
CA TYR A 117 20.00 -20.63 -5.68
C TYR A 117 18.79 -20.70 -4.75
N LEU A 118 17.62 -20.26 -5.22
CA LEU A 118 16.35 -20.39 -4.52
C LEU A 118 15.53 -21.55 -5.08
N LYS A 119 14.81 -22.27 -4.20
CA LYS A 119 13.87 -23.35 -4.57
C LYS A 119 12.56 -22.85 -5.20
N PHE A 120 12.27 -21.56 -5.11
CA PHE A 120 11.00 -20.96 -5.51
C PHE A 120 11.24 -19.65 -6.26
N ASN A 121 10.24 -19.20 -7.01
CA ASN A 121 10.25 -17.89 -7.67
C ASN A 121 10.08 -16.77 -6.62
N PRO A 122 11.04 -15.85 -6.44
CA PRO A 122 10.98 -14.81 -5.41
C PRO A 122 9.89 -13.76 -5.66
N ILE A 123 9.31 -13.69 -6.87
CA ILE A 123 8.08 -12.92 -7.11
C ILE A 123 6.95 -13.41 -6.18
N LYS A 124 6.89 -14.71 -5.89
CA LYS A 124 5.93 -15.28 -4.94
C LYS A 124 6.22 -14.88 -3.47
N LEU A 125 7.47 -14.60 -3.10
CA LEU A 125 7.83 -14.02 -1.79
C LEU A 125 7.60 -12.50 -1.70
N SER A 126 7.36 -11.80 -2.81
CA SER A 126 6.75 -10.46 -2.80
C SER A 126 5.24 -10.46 -2.62
N ASN A 127 4.60 -11.61 -2.81
CA ASN A 127 3.15 -11.77 -2.83
C ASN A 127 2.66 -12.77 -1.77
N THR A 128 3.33 -12.89 -0.61
CA THR A 128 2.78 -13.69 0.51
C THR A 128 1.65 -13.00 1.26
N ASN A 129 1.02 -12.00 0.66
CA ASN A 129 -0.41 -11.83 0.79
C ASN A 129 -0.93 -11.96 -0.64
N ASP A 130 -1.71 -12.98 -0.91
CA ASP A 130 -2.35 -13.20 -2.20
C ASP A 130 -2.98 -11.87 -2.63
N LYS A 131 -2.34 -11.23 -3.61
CA LYS A 131 -2.81 -9.94 -4.12
C LYS A 131 -4.05 -10.23 -4.92
N GLN A 132 -5.17 -9.68 -4.48
CA GLN A 132 -6.39 -9.74 -5.26
C GLN A 132 -6.29 -8.72 -6.39
N ASP A 133 -6.88 -9.01 -7.55
CA ASP A 133 -6.94 -8.06 -8.67
C ASP A 133 -8.12 -7.07 -8.54
N ASN A 134 -9.10 -7.42 -7.71
CA ASN A 134 -10.28 -6.60 -7.42
C ASN A 134 -10.83 -6.89 -6.02
N ILE A 135 -11.67 -6.01 -5.50
CA ILE A 135 -12.51 -6.29 -4.33
C ILE A 135 -13.96 -6.08 -4.75
N ASN A 136 -14.87 -7.01 -4.42
CA ASN A 136 -16.27 -6.85 -4.78
C ASN A 136 -16.85 -5.57 -4.15
N GLY A 137 -17.57 -4.80 -4.96
CA GLY A 137 -18.15 -3.52 -4.54
C GLY A 137 -17.15 -2.38 -4.33
N LEU A 138 -15.87 -2.56 -4.74
CA LEU A 138 -14.90 -1.47 -4.84
C LEU A 138 -14.85 -0.94 -6.28
N VAL A 139 -15.14 0.34 -6.49
CA VAL A 139 -15.10 0.96 -7.82
C VAL A 139 -14.30 2.27 -7.75
N LEU A 140 -13.28 2.40 -8.60
CA LEU A 140 -12.53 3.65 -8.77
C LEU A 140 -12.95 4.33 -10.07
N ILE A 141 -13.45 5.56 -9.96
CA ILE A 141 -13.81 6.41 -11.08
C ILE A 141 -12.70 7.44 -11.25
N ASN A 142 -11.89 7.27 -12.30
CA ASN A 142 -10.88 8.25 -12.68
C ASN A 142 -11.52 9.45 -13.39
N ASP A 143 -10.85 10.60 -13.36
CA ASP A 143 -11.30 11.84 -14.02
C ASP A 143 -12.75 12.22 -13.67
N PHE A 144 -13.16 11.92 -12.44
CA PHE A 144 -14.48 12.24 -11.90
C PHE A 144 -14.71 13.77 -11.85
N LEU A 145 -13.66 14.54 -11.58
CA LEU A 145 -13.67 16.00 -11.68
C LEU A 145 -12.80 16.49 -12.84
N THR A 146 -13.18 17.62 -13.44
CA THR A 146 -12.26 18.40 -14.26
C THR A 146 -11.26 19.15 -13.39
N ILE A 147 -10.23 19.73 -14.01
CA ILE A 147 -9.22 20.54 -13.31
C ILE A 147 -9.89 21.78 -12.70
N GLU A 148 -10.81 22.41 -13.42
CA GLU A 148 -11.55 23.58 -12.99
C GLU A 148 -12.46 23.27 -11.81
N GLU A 149 -13.17 22.14 -11.85
CA GLU A 149 -14.01 21.68 -10.74
C GLU A 149 -13.17 21.40 -9.48
N GLU A 150 -11.98 20.82 -9.62
CA GLU A 150 -11.05 20.60 -8.51
C GLU A 150 -10.56 21.92 -7.90
N LEU A 151 -10.15 22.87 -8.73
CA LEU A 151 -9.68 24.19 -8.27
C LEU A 151 -10.78 24.96 -7.52
N GLU A 152 -12.01 24.98 -8.06
CA GLU A 152 -13.15 25.61 -7.41
C GLU A 152 -13.47 24.93 -6.08
N LEU A 153 -13.46 23.59 -6.05
CA LEU A 153 -13.76 22.82 -4.85
C LEU A 153 -12.71 23.02 -3.74
N VAL A 154 -11.42 23.00 -4.10
CA VAL A 154 -10.33 23.25 -3.14
C VAL A 154 -10.46 24.65 -2.56
N LYS A 155 -10.71 25.67 -3.40
CA LYS A 155 -10.95 27.03 -2.94
C LYS A 155 -12.14 27.10 -1.97
N ASN A 156 -13.27 26.47 -2.30
CA ASN A 156 -14.44 26.43 -1.42
C ASN A 156 -14.17 25.76 -0.06
N ILE A 157 -13.28 24.77 -0.01
CA ILE A 157 -12.87 24.09 1.23
C ILE A 157 -11.94 24.99 2.07
N GLU A 158 -11.06 25.74 1.41
CA GLU A 158 -10.07 26.62 2.05
C GLU A 158 -10.67 27.94 2.56
N ASP A 159 -11.56 28.54 1.79
CA ASP A 159 -12.25 29.80 2.12
C ASP A 159 -13.35 29.62 3.17
N ASP A 160 -13.61 28.39 3.63
CA ASP A 160 -14.62 28.12 4.64
C ASP A 160 -14.24 28.69 6.03
N VAL A 161 -14.80 29.86 6.30
CA VAL A 161 -14.58 30.72 7.48
C VAL A 161 -14.93 30.08 8.82
N THR A 162 -15.61 28.93 8.84
CA THR A 162 -15.95 28.25 10.11
C THR A 162 -14.72 27.72 10.85
N ASN A 163 -13.58 27.57 10.16
CA ASN A 163 -12.24 27.24 10.65
C ASN A 163 -12.18 26.18 11.78
N ASN A 164 -13.07 25.20 11.73
CA ASN A 164 -13.28 24.15 12.75
C ASN A 164 -12.46 22.88 12.47
N TRP A 165 -11.30 23.02 11.83
CA TRP A 165 -10.38 21.91 11.60
C TRP A 165 -9.93 21.33 12.93
N SER A 166 -10.09 20.03 13.08
CA SER A 166 -9.57 19.26 14.21
C SER A 166 -8.32 18.52 13.76
N ILE A 167 -7.29 18.51 14.59
CA ILE A 167 -6.12 17.66 14.36
C ILE A 167 -6.47 16.27 14.90
N VAL A 168 -6.45 15.27 14.02
CA VAL A 168 -6.66 13.87 14.39
C VAL A 168 -5.45 13.10 13.90
N GLN A 169 -4.66 12.58 14.84
CA GLN A 169 -3.33 12.00 14.55
C GLN A 169 -2.44 13.06 13.86
N ASN A 170 -2.00 12.82 12.63
CA ASN A 170 -1.11 13.69 11.85
C ASN A 170 -1.82 14.40 10.68
N ARG A 171 -3.15 14.46 10.69
CA ARG A 171 -3.96 15.08 9.62
C ARG A 171 -4.98 16.05 10.19
N PHE A 172 -5.44 16.98 9.35
CA PHE A 172 -6.53 17.88 9.70
C PHE A 172 -7.85 17.30 9.18
N VAL A 173 -8.87 17.29 10.02
CA VAL A 173 -10.18 16.74 9.71
C VAL A 173 -11.26 17.76 10.01
N LYS A 174 -12.24 17.85 9.12
CA LYS A 174 -13.43 18.67 9.25
C LYS A 174 -14.66 17.85 8.91
N HIS A 175 -15.75 18.04 9.66
CA HIS A 175 -17.01 17.33 9.45
C HIS A 175 -18.13 18.29 9.08
N TYR A 176 -18.96 17.88 8.12
CA TYR A 176 -20.21 18.54 7.74
C TYR A 176 -21.38 17.56 7.89
N GLY A 177 -22.59 18.08 8.04
CA GLY A 177 -23.74 17.27 8.43
C GLY A 177 -23.60 16.81 9.89
N PHE A 178 -23.54 15.50 10.07
CA PHE A 178 -23.29 14.90 11.37
C PHE A 178 -21.80 14.89 11.72
N LYS A 179 -21.46 15.30 12.95
CA LYS A 179 -20.09 15.16 13.47
C LYS A 179 -19.86 13.70 13.87
N PHE A 180 -18.80 13.08 13.37
CA PHE A 180 -18.39 11.76 13.84
C PHE A 180 -17.64 11.89 15.17
N ASP A 181 -18.04 11.11 16.16
CA ASP A 181 -17.36 11.01 17.45
C ASP A 181 -16.44 9.79 17.46
N TYR A 182 -15.13 10.06 17.45
CA TYR A 182 -14.07 9.06 17.45
C TYR A 182 -13.97 8.26 18.75
N ASN A 183 -14.54 8.74 19.86
CA ASN A 183 -14.53 8.00 21.12
C ASN A 183 -15.64 6.95 21.17
N THR A 184 -16.79 7.24 20.56
CA THR A 184 -17.97 6.36 20.58
C THR A 184 -18.18 5.60 19.27
N ASN A 185 -17.41 5.93 18.22
CA ASN A 185 -17.60 5.44 16.86
C ASN A 185 -19.05 5.61 16.38
N SER A 186 -19.66 6.76 16.69
CA SER A 186 -21.04 7.10 16.33
C SER A 186 -21.13 8.53 15.81
N PHE A 187 -22.30 8.97 15.34
CA PHE A 187 -22.54 10.37 15.03
C PHE A 187 -23.07 11.12 16.26
N GLY A 188 -22.49 12.28 16.55
CA GLY A 188 -23.02 13.26 17.51
C GLY A 188 -24.17 14.09 16.93
N SER A 189 -24.59 15.13 17.65
CA SER A 189 -25.70 16.02 17.24
C SER A 189 -25.48 16.68 15.86
N SER A 190 -26.53 16.78 15.05
CA SER A 190 -26.57 17.41 13.72
C SER A 190 -26.52 18.94 13.81
N ASN A 191 -25.33 19.49 14.04
CA ASN A 191 -25.17 20.96 14.14
C ASN A 191 -24.49 21.59 12.92
N ASN A 192 -24.03 20.80 11.93
CA ASN A 192 -23.36 21.34 10.75
C ASN A 192 -24.22 21.10 9.50
N GLU A 193 -24.47 22.14 8.70
CA GLU A 193 -25.11 21.99 7.40
C GLU A 193 -24.16 21.35 6.38
N MET A 194 -24.69 20.59 5.43
CA MET A 194 -23.93 20.10 4.29
C MET A 194 -23.67 21.27 3.33
N PRO A 195 -22.42 21.50 2.88
CA PRO A 195 -22.12 22.59 1.96
C PRO A 195 -22.86 22.45 0.64
N ILE A 196 -23.29 23.56 0.04
CA ILE A 196 -24.03 23.56 -1.23
C ILE A 196 -23.24 22.86 -2.34
N TRP A 197 -21.92 23.07 -2.40
CA TRP A 197 -21.04 22.41 -3.38
C TRP A 197 -21.07 20.89 -3.25
N SER A 198 -21.34 20.35 -2.06
CA SER A 198 -21.38 18.91 -1.80
C SER A 198 -22.56 18.24 -2.51
N THR A 199 -23.70 18.95 -2.61
CA THR A 199 -24.90 18.43 -3.28
C THR A 199 -24.65 18.20 -4.77
N LYS A 200 -23.88 19.10 -5.42
CA LYS A 200 -23.49 18.94 -6.84
C LYS A 200 -22.65 17.68 -7.06
N LEU A 201 -21.72 17.39 -6.14
CA LEU A 201 -20.87 16.20 -6.20
C LEU A 201 -21.70 14.92 -6.05
N LEU A 202 -22.62 14.87 -5.07
CA LEU A 202 -23.52 13.74 -4.88
C LEU A 202 -24.44 13.50 -6.09
N GLN A 203 -24.96 14.56 -6.70
CA GLN A 203 -25.75 14.45 -7.94
C GLN A 203 -24.93 13.87 -9.11
N LYS A 204 -23.66 14.29 -9.25
CA LYS A 204 -22.76 13.74 -10.28
C LYS A 204 -22.46 12.26 -10.03
N LEU A 205 -22.19 11.88 -8.77
CA LEU A 205 -21.98 10.48 -8.38
C LEU A 205 -23.24 9.64 -8.58
N TYR A 206 -24.42 10.15 -8.25
CA TYR A 206 -25.69 9.47 -8.49
C TYR A 206 -25.89 9.15 -9.98
N LYS A 207 -25.59 10.09 -10.88
CA LYS A 207 -25.69 9.85 -12.33
C LYS A 207 -24.78 8.73 -12.83
N ILE A 208 -23.65 8.49 -12.16
CA ILE A 208 -22.68 7.44 -12.53
C ILE A 208 -23.04 6.11 -11.89
N THR A 209 -23.40 6.13 -10.60
CA THR A 209 -23.62 4.92 -9.79
C THR A 209 -25.05 4.39 -9.89
N SER A 210 -26.03 5.25 -10.20
CA SER A 210 -27.46 4.99 -10.08
C SER A 210 -27.92 4.52 -8.69
N ASP A 211 -27.09 4.74 -7.66
CA ASP A 211 -27.37 4.35 -6.28
C ASP A 211 -28.13 5.48 -5.56
N SER A 212 -29.40 5.24 -5.24
CA SER A 212 -30.26 6.19 -4.53
C SER A 212 -29.80 6.52 -3.11
N GLU A 213 -28.92 5.73 -2.48
CA GLU A 213 -28.32 6.08 -1.19
C GLU A 213 -27.39 7.29 -1.32
N VAL A 214 -26.69 7.41 -2.45
CA VAL A 214 -25.71 8.47 -2.73
C VAL A 214 -26.33 9.87 -2.62
N ILE A 215 -27.53 10.07 -3.17
CA ILE A 215 -28.18 11.39 -3.13
C ILE A 215 -28.63 11.79 -1.72
N ASN A 216 -28.74 10.82 -0.81
CA ASN A 216 -29.20 11.02 0.56
C ASN A 216 -28.05 11.06 1.57
N MET A 217 -26.78 11.02 1.13
CA MET A 217 -25.64 11.10 2.04
C MET A 217 -25.63 12.43 2.79
N ASP A 218 -25.66 12.33 4.12
CA ASP A 218 -25.88 13.45 5.05
C ASP A 218 -24.71 13.63 6.03
N GLN A 219 -23.62 12.91 5.81
CA GLN A 219 -22.38 13.03 6.56
C GLN A 219 -21.20 13.17 5.59
N LEU A 220 -20.39 14.20 5.79
CA LEU A 220 -19.16 14.42 5.03
C LEU A 220 -17.99 14.67 5.98
N THR A 221 -16.89 13.95 5.76
CA THR A 221 -15.60 14.18 6.39
C THR A 221 -14.61 14.67 5.35
N VAL A 222 -14.10 15.90 5.51
CA VAL A 222 -12.98 16.42 4.72
C VAL A 222 -11.70 16.22 5.50
N SER A 223 -10.71 15.56 4.89
CA SER A 223 -9.41 15.29 5.50
C SER A 223 -8.29 15.88 4.66
N LYS A 224 -7.43 16.72 5.26
CA LYS A 224 -6.19 17.23 4.67
C LYS A 224 -5.00 16.45 5.21
N TYR A 225 -4.25 15.83 4.31
CA TYR A 225 -3.07 15.02 4.57
C TYR A 225 -1.83 15.80 4.13
N PRO A 226 -1.05 16.35 5.07
CA PRO A 226 0.28 16.83 4.76
C PRO A 226 1.15 15.71 4.17
N LYS A 227 2.15 16.08 3.37
CA LYS A 227 3.07 15.13 2.77
C LYS A 227 3.70 14.20 3.83
N GLY A 228 3.61 12.90 3.59
CA GLY A 228 4.17 11.87 4.48
C GLY A 228 3.19 11.31 5.50
N THR A 229 2.03 11.94 5.66
CA THR A 229 1.00 11.50 6.62
C THR A 229 0.10 10.42 6.03
N GLY A 230 -0.70 9.80 6.88
CA GLY A 230 -1.51 8.65 6.52
C GLY A 230 -2.72 8.48 7.45
N ILE A 231 -3.34 7.31 7.32
CA ILE A 231 -4.38 6.83 8.23
C ILE A 231 -4.12 5.33 8.45
N PRO A 232 -4.06 4.86 9.71
CA PRO A 232 -3.81 3.45 10.01
C PRO A 232 -4.93 2.55 9.48
N PRO A 233 -4.69 1.23 9.37
CA PRO A 233 -5.73 0.26 9.02
C PRO A 233 -6.95 0.38 9.92
N HIS A 234 -8.11 0.51 9.29
CA HIS A 234 -9.41 0.56 9.95
C HIS A 234 -10.51 0.14 8.98
N VAL A 235 -11.67 -0.17 9.53
CA VAL A 235 -12.94 -0.27 8.82
C VAL A 235 -13.84 0.85 9.32
N ASP A 236 -14.61 1.46 8.43
CA ASP A 236 -15.61 2.45 8.84
C ASP A 236 -16.71 1.76 9.64
N ALA A 237 -17.12 2.36 10.76
CA ALA A 237 -18.09 1.79 11.68
C ALA A 237 -19.34 1.27 10.94
N HIS A 238 -19.77 0.05 11.25
CA HIS A 238 -20.81 -0.64 10.52
C HIS A 238 -22.20 -0.13 10.86
N THR A 239 -22.48 0.04 12.16
CA THR A 239 -23.81 0.42 12.65
C THR A 239 -24.23 1.87 12.38
N PRO A 240 -23.36 2.90 12.47
CA PRO A 240 -23.81 4.30 12.31
C PRO A 240 -23.90 4.76 10.85
N PHE A 241 -23.48 3.94 9.88
CA PHE A 241 -23.42 4.33 8.48
C PHE A 241 -24.12 3.32 7.56
N GLY A 242 -24.65 3.81 6.45
CA GLY A 242 -25.32 3.01 5.42
C GLY A 242 -24.37 2.09 4.64
N HIS A 243 -24.84 1.58 3.51
CA HIS A 243 -24.16 0.51 2.78
C HIS A 243 -23.05 1.02 1.87
N THR A 244 -23.13 2.27 1.44
CA THR A 244 -22.19 2.89 0.50
C THR A 244 -21.35 3.96 1.19
N ILE A 245 -20.05 3.95 0.93
CA ILE A 245 -19.10 4.99 1.35
C ILE A 245 -18.38 5.50 0.12
N LEU A 246 -18.33 6.82 -0.03
CA LEU A 246 -17.68 7.47 -1.17
C LEU A 246 -16.48 8.27 -0.69
N SER A 247 -15.38 8.26 -1.43
CA SER A 247 -14.22 9.10 -1.16
C SER A 247 -13.72 9.76 -2.43
N ILE A 248 -13.81 11.09 -2.51
CA ILE A 248 -13.21 11.87 -3.60
C ILE A 248 -11.79 12.29 -3.19
N SER A 249 -10.81 12.15 -4.09
CA SER A 249 -9.42 12.52 -3.86
C SER A 249 -9.04 13.76 -4.66
N LEU A 250 -8.40 14.74 -4.04
CA LEU A 250 -7.98 16.00 -4.65
C LEU A 250 -6.48 16.26 -4.43
N LEU A 251 -5.92 17.16 -5.24
CA LEU A 251 -4.55 17.70 -5.20
C LEU A 251 -3.45 16.69 -5.53
N SER A 252 -3.22 15.68 -4.71
CA SER A 252 -2.09 14.76 -4.89
C SER A 252 -2.49 13.29 -4.79
N SER A 253 -1.82 12.46 -5.60
CA SER A 253 -2.01 11.02 -5.63
C SER A 253 -1.57 10.37 -4.32
N THR A 254 -2.25 9.29 -3.93
CA THR A 254 -1.78 8.40 -2.86
C THR A 254 -2.21 6.97 -3.09
N GLN A 255 -1.41 6.00 -2.65
CA GLN A 255 -1.84 4.60 -2.61
C GLN A 255 -2.68 4.33 -1.36
N MET A 256 -3.91 3.85 -1.56
CA MET A 256 -4.71 3.23 -0.51
C MET A 256 -4.49 1.72 -0.54
N GLU A 257 -4.30 1.12 0.63
CA GLU A 257 -4.10 -0.31 0.78
C GLU A 257 -5.25 -0.92 1.56
N PHE A 258 -5.71 -2.08 1.12
CA PHE A 258 -6.79 -2.86 1.68
C PHE A 258 -6.25 -4.21 2.16
N SER A 259 -6.72 -4.67 3.32
CA SER A 259 -6.41 -5.98 3.85
C SER A 259 -7.66 -6.66 4.41
N ASN A 260 -7.89 -7.90 3.99
CA ASN A 260 -8.94 -8.73 4.56
C ASN A 260 -8.36 -9.54 5.73
N PRO A 261 -8.79 -9.31 6.98
CA PRO A 261 -8.23 -10.00 8.13
C PRO A 261 -8.63 -11.48 8.22
N GLU A 262 -9.71 -11.91 7.58
CA GLU A 262 -10.16 -13.30 7.56
C GLU A 262 -9.38 -14.11 6.51
N THR A 263 -9.38 -13.64 5.26
CA THR A 263 -8.74 -14.35 4.13
C THR A 263 -7.25 -14.05 3.98
N LYS A 264 -6.73 -13.03 4.70
CA LYS A 264 -5.35 -12.51 4.60
C LYS A 264 -4.99 -11.94 3.21
N LEU A 265 -5.98 -11.78 2.34
CA LEU A 265 -5.81 -11.16 1.03
C LEU A 265 -5.46 -9.67 1.19
N GLN A 266 -4.70 -9.16 0.22
CA GLN A 266 -4.36 -7.74 0.14
C GLN A 266 -4.68 -7.18 -1.23
N TYR A 267 -5.05 -5.90 -1.24
CA TYR A 267 -5.29 -5.14 -2.46
C TYR A 267 -4.75 -3.73 -2.27
N SER A 268 -4.34 -3.07 -3.35
CA SER A 268 -3.90 -1.68 -3.28
C SER A 268 -4.26 -0.97 -4.57
N THR A 269 -4.71 0.28 -4.46
CA THR A 269 -5.07 1.09 -5.61
C THR A 269 -4.54 2.51 -5.47
N MET A 270 -4.19 3.13 -6.60
CA MET A 270 -3.75 4.51 -6.65
C MET A 270 -4.97 5.43 -6.71
N LEU A 271 -5.11 6.28 -5.69
CA LEU A 271 -6.11 7.34 -5.66
C LEU A 271 -5.48 8.61 -6.22
N ASN A 272 -5.68 8.85 -7.52
CA ASN A 272 -5.20 10.04 -8.20
C ASN A 272 -6.10 11.26 -7.90
N PRO A 273 -5.59 12.50 -8.06
CA PRO A 273 -6.41 13.70 -7.99
C PRO A 273 -7.61 13.59 -8.93
N ARG A 274 -8.74 14.19 -8.54
CA ARG A 274 -10.00 14.18 -9.30
C ARG A 274 -10.63 12.81 -9.48
N SER A 275 -10.22 11.80 -8.71
CA SER A 275 -10.87 10.48 -8.71
C SER A 275 -11.90 10.35 -7.59
N ALA A 276 -12.89 9.49 -7.80
CA ALA A 276 -13.85 9.08 -6.77
C ALA A 276 -13.78 7.56 -6.55
N LEU A 277 -13.64 7.16 -5.29
CA LEU A 277 -13.68 5.77 -4.86
C LEU A 277 -15.04 5.47 -4.25
N VAL A 278 -15.69 4.40 -4.71
CA VAL A 278 -16.94 3.87 -4.18
C VAL A 278 -16.64 2.56 -3.46
N MET A 279 -17.05 2.46 -2.19
CA MET A 279 -16.97 1.25 -1.39
C MET A 279 -18.39 0.83 -0.99
N SER A 280 -18.76 -0.39 -1.34
CA SER A 280 -20.07 -0.99 -1.06
C SER A 280 -19.92 -2.48 -0.82
N GLY A 281 -20.84 -3.08 -0.06
CA GLY A 281 -20.80 -4.52 0.22
C GLY A 281 -19.47 -4.96 0.81
N GLU A 282 -18.79 -5.93 0.17
CA GLU A 282 -17.55 -6.52 0.68
C GLU A 282 -16.46 -5.47 0.92
N SER A 283 -16.21 -4.55 -0.01
CA SER A 283 -15.13 -3.56 0.14
C SER A 283 -15.32 -2.58 1.30
N ARG A 284 -16.58 -2.34 1.71
CA ARG A 284 -16.96 -1.44 2.81
C ARG A 284 -17.01 -2.15 4.17
N TYR A 285 -17.34 -3.43 4.19
CA TYR A 285 -17.60 -4.18 5.44
C TYR A 285 -16.54 -5.25 5.76
N GLY A 286 -15.93 -5.86 4.74
CA GLY A 286 -15.08 -7.04 4.88
C GLY A 286 -13.57 -6.75 4.85
N TRP A 287 -13.19 -5.51 4.56
CA TRP A 287 -11.80 -5.10 4.36
C TRP A 287 -11.45 -3.90 5.24
N GLU A 288 -10.28 -3.96 5.87
CA GLU A 288 -9.66 -2.78 6.45
C GLU A 288 -8.96 -2.00 5.34
N HIS A 289 -9.00 -0.67 5.40
CA HIS A 289 -8.30 0.19 4.48
C HIS A 289 -7.36 1.16 5.23
N CYS A 290 -6.26 1.52 4.58
CA CYS A 290 -5.27 2.44 5.14
C CYS A 290 -4.56 3.27 4.07
N ILE A 291 -3.94 4.36 4.49
CA ILE A 291 -2.92 5.07 3.73
C ILE A 291 -1.68 5.09 4.60
N LYS A 292 -0.62 4.39 4.19
CA LYS A 292 0.63 4.33 4.96
C LYS A 292 1.30 5.71 5.04
N GLU A 293 1.94 5.98 6.17
CA GLU A 293 2.81 7.16 6.33
C GLU A 293 4.11 6.97 5.52
N ARG A 294 4.19 7.62 4.36
CA ARG A 294 5.36 7.65 3.48
C ARG A 294 5.29 8.84 2.54
N LYS A 295 6.44 9.28 2.03
CA LYS A 295 6.55 10.43 1.13
C LYS A 295 6.42 10.08 -0.35
N PHE A 296 6.55 8.80 -0.69
CA PHE A 296 6.51 8.29 -2.07
C PHE A 296 5.69 7.01 -2.13
N ASP A 297 4.96 6.81 -3.23
CA ASP A 297 4.30 5.57 -3.60
C ASP A 297 4.97 4.93 -4.82
N LEU A 298 4.64 3.67 -5.10
CA LEU A 298 4.93 3.03 -6.38
C LEU A 298 3.63 2.92 -7.16
N ASN A 299 3.60 3.42 -8.40
CA ASN A 299 2.47 3.20 -9.28
C ASN A 299 2.46 1.76 -9.83
N GLU A 300 1.44 1.42 -10.63
CA GLU A 300 1.28 0.10 -11.24
C GLU A 300 2.45 -0.31 -12.17
N LYS A 301 3.19 0.68 -12.69
CA LYS A 301 4.39 0.47 -13.51
C LYS A 301 5.67 0.33 -12.69
N GLY A 302 5.58 0.42 -11.36
CA GLY A 302 6.73 0.38 -10.45
C GLY A 302 7.52 1.69 -10.38
N GLU A 303 6.96 2.80 -10.86
CA GLU A 303 7.60 4.12 -10.83
C GLU A 303 7.31 4.82 -9.51
N LEU A 304 8.30 5.54 -8.99
CA LEU A 304 8.14 6.35 -7.78
C LEU A 304 7.26 7.57 -8.08
N VAL A 305 6.15 7.69 -7.35
CA VAL A 305 5.27 8.85 -7.36
C VAL A 305 5.47 9.62 -6.07
N ASP A 306 5.90 10.88 -6.19
CA ASP A 306 6.05 11.76 -5.03
C ASP A 306 4.69 12.21 -4.50
N ARG A 307 4.48 12.10 -3.19
CA ARG A 307 3.28 12.62 -2.55
C ARG A 307 3.40 14.12 -2.32
N GLY A 308 2.32 14.83 -2.56
CA GLY A 308 2.10 16.20 -2.12
C GLY A 308 1.15 16.26 -0.93
N GLU A 309 0.62 17.45 -0.67
CA GLU A 309 -0.58 17.58 0.14
C GLU A 309 -1.77 16.96 -0.60
N ARG A 310 -2.60 16.21 0.12
CA ARG A 310 -3.80 15.58 -0.42
C ARG A 310 -5.02 15.99 0.40
N ILE A 311 -6.13 16.25 -0.29
CA ILE A 311 -7.44 16.39 0.36
C ILE A 311 -8.31 15.21 -0.03
N SER A 312 -9.08 14.67 0.91
CA SER A 312 -10.19 13.77 0.57
C SER A 312 -11.50 14.19 1.19
N LEU A 313 -12.57 13.92 0.46
CA LEU A 313 -13.96 14.13 0.87
C LEU A 313 -14.62 12.78 0.99
N THR A 314 -14.93 12.35 2.20
CA THR A 314 -15.55 11.06 2.46
C THR A 314 -17.01 11.24 2.85
N TYR A 315 -17.92 10.73 2.01
CA TYR A 315 -19.37 10.82 2.21
C TYR A 315 -19.94 9.51 2.72
N ARG A 316 -20.91 9.63 3.62
CA ARG A 316 -21.66 8.52 4.19
C ARG A 316 -23.12 8.92 4.37
N ARG A 317 -24.01 7.93 4.32
CA ARG A 317 -25.37 8.04 4.84
C ARG A 317 -25.36 7.64 6.31
N THR A 318 -25.92 8.43 7.21
CA THR A 318 -26.11 8.01 8.61
C THR A 318 -27.18 6.92 8.71
N ASN A 319 -27.01 5.98 9.63
CA ASN A 319 -28.00 4.97 9.99
C ASN A 319 -28.53 5.23 11.42
N PRO A 320 -29.69 5.90 11.57
CA PRO A 320 -30.28 6.21 12.88
C PRO A 320 -30.65 5.00 13.72
N THR A 321 -30.90 3.85 13.10
CA THR A 321 -31.29 2.63 13.81
C THR A 321 -30.11 1.96 14.52
N LEU A 322 -28.87 2.32 14.13
CA LEU A 322 -27.63 1.75 14.66
C LEU A 322 -27.57 0.22 14.58
N ASP A 323 -28.24 -0.37 13.58
CA ASP A 323 -28.22 -1.80 13.33
C ASP A 323 -27.23 -2.17 12.20
N CYS A 324 -26.87 -3.46 12.12
CA CYS A 324 -26.08 -3.98 11.00
C CYS A 324 -26.26 -5.48 10.82
N ASN A 325 -26.78 -5.89 9.65
CA ASN A 325 -26.99 -7.29 9.28
C ASN A 325 -25.95 -7.82 8.29
N CYS A 326 -24.77 -7.21 8.20
CA CYS A 326 -23.73 -7.65 7.28
C CYS A 326 -23.21 -9.07 7.64
N GLN A 327 -22.68 -9.79 6.65
CA GLN A 327 -22.05 -11.10 6.86
C GLN A 327 -20.64 -11.01 7.49
N PHE A 328 -20.05 -9.82 7.56
CA PHE A 328 -18.66 -9.59 7.98
C PHE A 328 -18.56 -9.32 9.49
N GLY A 329 -19.03 -10.29 10.29
CA GLY A 329 -19.12 -10.16 11.75
C GLY A 329 -17.76 -9.92 12.44
N TYR A 330 -16.66 -10.37 11.83
CA TYR A 330 -15.30 -10.24 12.37
C TYR A 330 -14.76 -8.79 12.38
N LEU A 331 -15.37 -7.89 11.62
CA LEU A 331 -15.06 -6.45 11.60
C LEU A 331 -16.23 -5.57 12.09
N CYS A 332 -17.39 -6.18 12.35
CA CYS A 332 -18.61 -5.45 12.67
C CYS A 332 -18.66 -5.03 14.14
N ASN A 333 -18.97 -3.76 14.39
CA ASN A 333 -19.15 -3.20 15.74
C ASN A 333 -20.57 -3.39 16.30
N ARG A 334 -21.38 -4.28 15.73
CA ARG A 334 -22.69 -4.65 16.31
C ARG A 334 -22.48 -5.39 17.63
N LYS A 335 -23.30 -5.09 18.63
CA LYS A 335 -23.28 -5.78 19.93
C LYS A 335 -23.97 -7.13 19.87
#